data_AF-A0A4Y2DDY9-F1
#
_entry.id   AF-A0A4Y2DDY9-F1
#
_cell.length_a   1.000
_cell.length_b   1.000
_cell.length_c   1.000
_cell.angle_alpha   90.00
_cell.angle_beta   90.00
_cell.angle_gamma   90.00
#
_symmetry.space_group_name_H-M   'P 1'
#
loop_
_entity.id
_entity.type
_entity.pdbx_description
1 polymer ?
#
loop_
_entity_poly.entity_id
_entity_poly.type
_entity_poly.pdbx_seq_one_letter_code
_entity_poly.pdbx_strand_id
1 'polypeptide(L)'
;MQDGAPPHIATPVKQLSNLHFGNDRIIIQHFPTAWSPRSPDLNPCDFWLWGYLKDVMYGGPIANIPELKNSIAQHIHNITTETLRSVVEYAVLRFQLIEENGGQHIKHFLSKSNPTSFS
;
A
#
# COMPACT_ATOMS: atom_id res chain seq x y z
N MET A 1 -4.72 -4.29 -5.01
CA MET A 1 -5.40 -4.31 -3.69
C MET A 1 -5.98 -2.91 -3.48
N GLN A 2 -7.23 -2.80 -3.04
CA GLN A 2 -7.86 -1.52 -2.72
C GLN A 2 -8.61 -1.66 -1.41
N ASP A 3 -8.63 -0.59 -0.62
CA ASP A 3 -9.36 -0.58 0.64
C ASP A 3 -10.89 -0.59 0.41
N GLY A 4 -11.63 -0.73 1.50
CA GLY A 4 -13.09 -0.80 1.48
C GLY A 4 -13.79 0.56 1.50
N ALA A 5 -13.12 1.69 1.19
CA ALA A 5 -13.78 2.99 1.33
C ALA A 5 -14.97 3.13 0.34
N PRO A 6 -16.05 3.86 0.70
CA PRO A 6 -17.27 3.91 -0.10
C PRO A 6 -17.08 4.22 -1.60
N PRO A 7 -16.21 5.19 -2.00
CA PRO A 7 -15.94 5.44 -3.42
C PRO A 7 -15.28 4.26 -4.14
N HIS A 8 -14.44 3.51 -3.43
CA HIS A 8 -13.66 2.38 -3.96
C HIS A 8 -14.49 1.12 -4.16
N ILE A 9 -15.62 0.99 -3.45
CA ILE A 9 -16.53 -0.16 -3.54
C ILE A 9 -17.81 0.13 -4.36
N ALA A 10 -17.91 1.32 -4.95
CA ALA A 10 -19.05 1.71 -5.78
C ALA A 10 -19.17 0.80 -7.01
N THR A 11 -20.41 0.45 -7.39
CA THR A 11 -20.70 -0.46 -8.52
C THR A 11 -19.95 -0.11 -9.81
N PRO A 12 -19.87 1.16 -10.25
CA PRO A 12 -19.15 1.50 -11.48
C PRO A 12 -17.65 1.19 -11.38
N VAL A 13 -17.04 1.41 -10.21
CA VAL A 13 -15.61 1.16 -9.96
C VAL A 13 -15.34 -0.35 -9.93
N LYS A 14 -16.23 -1.13 -9.33
CA LYS A 14 -16.13 -2.60 -9.32
C LYS A 14 -16.26 -3.18 -10.73
N GLN A 15 -17.22 -2.71 -11.52
CA GLN A 15 -17.41 -3.14 -12.90
C GLN A 15 -16.19 -2.81 -13.76
N LEU A 16 -15.67 -1.59 -13.65
CA LEU A 16 -14.48 -1.17 -14.39
C LEU A 16 -13.26 -2.01 -14.01
N SER A 17 -13.07 -2.29 -12.72
CA SER A 17 -11.97 -3.11 -12.22
C SER A 17 -12.08 -4.55 -12.75
N ASN A 18 -13.27 -5.16 -12.68
CA ASN A 18 -13.51 -6.50 -13.20
C ASN A 18 -13.25 -6.57 -14.72
N LEU A 19 -13.67 -5.56 -15.47
CA LEU A 19 -13.42 -5.48 -16.92
C LEU A 19 -11.92 -5.48 -17.25
N HIS A 20 -11.09 -4.79 -16.47
CA HIS A 20 -9.65 -4.64 -16.76
C HIS A 20 -8.80 -5.79 -16.23
N PHE A 21 -9.12 -6.31 -15.04
CA PHE A 21 -8.24 -7.25 -14.32
C PHE A 21 -8.82 -8.66 -14.20
N GLY A 22 -10.12 -8.84 -14.43
CA GLY A 22 -10.86 -10.06 -14.13
C GLY A 22 -11.10 -10.26 -12.62
N ASN A 23 -12.10 -11.05 -12.28
CA ASN A 23 -12.54 -11.24 -10.89
C ASN A 23 -11.47 -11.83 -9.95
N ASP A 24 -10.60 -12.72 -10.44
CA ASP A 24 -9.67 -13.48 -9.59
C ASP A 24 -8.42 -12.69 -9.18
N ARG A 25 -8.16 -11.56 -9.83
CA ARG A 25 -6.98 -10.72 -9.59
C ARG A 25 -7.28 -9.48 -8.75
N ILE A 26 -8.54 -9.32 -8.34
CA ILE A 26 -9.03 -8.15 -7.64
C ILE A 26 -9.21 -8.48 -6.17
N ILE A 27 -8.50 -7.74 -5.31
CA ILE A 27 -8.63 -7.82 -3.87
C ILE A 27 -9.25 -6.51 -3.38
N ILE A 28 -10.57 -6.53 -3.21
CA ILE A 28 -11.43 -5.41 -2.82
C ILE A 28 -12.57 -5.98 -1.96
N GLN A 29 -13.12 -5.18 -1.04
CA GLN A 29 -14.28 -5.60 -0.26
C GLN A 29 -15.49 -5.97 -1.17
N HIS A 30 -16.12 -7.12 -0.89
CA HIS A 30 -17.22 -7.72 -1.67
C HIS A 30 -16.83 -8.27 -3.06
N PHE A 31 -15.55 -8.58 -3.28
CA PHE A 31 -15.07 -9.48 -4.35
C PHE A 31 -14.79 -10.88 -3.79
N PRO A 32 -14.55 -11.90 -4.64
CA PRO A 32 -14.25 -13.27 -4.20
C PRO A 32 -13.10 -13.31 -3.18
N THR A 33 -12.05 -12.53 -3.41
CA THR A 33 -10.98 -12.28 -2.43
C THR A 33 -11.24 -10.97 -1.71
N ALA A 34 -11.97 -11.02 -0.61
CA ALA A 34 -12.36 -9.83 0.14
C ALA A 34 -11.18 -9.25 0.94
N TRP A 35 -10.98 -7.94 0.85
CA TRP A 35 -10.07 -7.23 1.76
C TRP A 35 -10.70 -7.07 3.14
N SER A 36 -9.95 -7.38 4.20
CA SER A 36 -10.43 -7.21 5.57
C SER A 36 -10.67 -5.73 5.90
N PRO A 37 -11.78 -5.37 6.57
CA PRO A 37 -12.03 -4.00 7.00
C PRO A 37 -10.94 -3.50 7.96
N ARG A 38 -10.61 -2.20 7.86
CA ARG A 38 -9.69 -1.50 8.79
C ARG A 38 -8.27 -2.09 8.86
N SER A 39 -7.76 -2.59 7.74
CA SER A 39 -6.41 -3.14 7.63
C SER A 39 -5.46 -2.28 6.79
N PRO A 40 -5.17 -1.02 7.17
CA PRO A 40 -4.15 -0.22 6.47
C PRO A 40 -2.76 -0.85 6.60
N ASP A 41 -2.52 -1.65 7.65
CA ASP A 41 -1.28 -2.38 7.87
C ASP A 41 -0.98 -3.41 6.77
N LEU A 42 -1.92 -3.70 5.86
CA LEU A 42 -1.77 -4.69 4.78
C LEU A 42 -1.55 -4.07 3.41
N ASN A 43 -1.82 -2.78 3.22
CA ASN A 43 -1.68 -2.13 1.93
C ASN A 43 -0.26 -1.55 1.77
N PRO A 44 0.53 -1.99 0.77
CA PRO A 44 1.87 -1.45 0.49
C PRO A 44 1.93 0.07 0.38
N CYS A 45 0.88 0.71 -0.14
CA CYS A 45 0.84 2.15 -0.23
C CYS A 45 0.77 2.81 1.16
N ASP A 46 -0.04 2.23 2.07
CA ASP A 46 -0.32 2.79 3.39
C ASP A 46 0.81 2.54 4.39
N PHE A 47 1.36 1.31 4.42
CA PHE A 47 2.42 0.99 5.38
C PHE A 47 3.82 1.43 4.94
N TRP A 48 4.03 1.69 3.64
CA TRP A 48 5.35 2.01 3.10
C TRP A 48 5.36 3.26 2.22
N LEU A 49 4.68 3.27 1.06
CA LEU A 49 4.86 4.32 0.04
C LEU A 49 4.62 5.72 0.58
N TRP A 50 3.50 5.93 1.29
CA TRP A 50 3.18 7.24 1.86
C TRP A 50 4.15 7.64 2.97
N GLY A 51 4.69 6.69 3.74
CA GLY A 51 5.76 6.95 4.71
C GLY A 51 7.03 7.41 4.02
N TYR A 52 7.51 6.62 3.06
CA TYR A 52 8.69 6.91 2.25
C TYR A 52 8.59 8.28 1.56
N LEU A 53 7.49 8.57 0.86
CA LEU A 53 7.30 9.83 0.17
C LEU A 53 7.34 11.02 1.14
N LYS A 54 6.70 10.90 2.30
CA LYS A 54 6.77 11.96 3.32
C LYS A 54 8.21 12.16 3.79
N ASP A 55 8.94 11.10 4.09
CA ASP A 55 10.31 11.18 4.60
C ASP A 55 11.26 11.87 3.60
N VAL A 56 11.16 11.52 2.32
CA VAL A 56 12.03 12.12 1.27
C VAL A 56 11.58 13.52 0.87
N MET A 57 10.28 13.82 0.88
CA MET A 57 9.76 15.12 0.45
C MET A 57 9.87 16.21 1.53
N TYR A 58 9.69 15.85 2.80
CA TYR A 58 9.82 16.81 3.91
C TYR A 58 11.27 17.04 4.36
N GLY A 59 12.26 16.49 3.65
CA GLY A 59 13.68 16.79 3.85
C GLY A 59 14.09 18.19 3.40
N GLY A 60 13.24 18.92 2.67
CA GLY A 60 13.49 20.29 2.21
C GLY A 60 12.22 21.11 2.04
N PRO A 61 12.32 22.46 1.92
CA PRO A 61 11.17 23.32 1.70
C PRO A 61 10.60 23.11 0.30
N ILE A 62 9.27 23.01 0.20
CA ILE A 62 8.52 22.94 -1.06
C ILE A 62 7.71 24.23 -1.18
N ALA A 63 7.99 25.04 -2.19
CA ALA A 63 7.47 26.40 -2.30
C ALA A 63 6.05 26.45 -2.90
N ASN A 64 5.68 25.47 -3.74
CA ASN A 64 4.39 25.48 -4.44
C ASN A 64 3.92 24.09 -4.91
N ILE A 65 2.67 24.02 -5.38
CA ILE A 65 2.03 22.78 -5.85
C ILE A 65 2.76 22.15 -7.06
N PRO A 66 3.18 22.91 -8.11
CA PRO A 66 3.97 22.34 -9.20
C PRO A 66 5.25 21.63 -8.74
N GLU A 67 6.00 22.25 -7.84
CA GLU A 67 7.23 21.67 -7.28
C GLU A 67 6.92 20.38 -6.49
N LEU A 68 5.87 20.40 -5.68
CA LEU A 68 5.38 19.21 -4.95
C LEU A 68 5.09 18.05 -5.91
N LYS A 69 4.34 18.32 -6.99
CA LYS A 69 3.99 17.30 -7.99
C LYS A 69 5.22 16.75 -8.70
N ASN A 70 6.18 17.60 -9.05
CA ASN A 70 7.42 17.19 -9.70
C ASN A 70 8.26 16.32 -8.77
N SER A 71 8.40 16.71 -7.50
CA SER A 71 9.11 15.95 -6.48
C SER A 71 8.50 14.56 -6.28
N ILE A 72 7.16 14.45 -6.15
CA ILE A 72 6.46 13.16 -6.08
C ILE A 72 6.78 12.29 -7.29
N ALA A 73 6.66 12.84 -8.50
CA ALA A 73 6.92 12.09 -9.74
C ALA A 73 8.37 11.60 -9.82
N GLN A 74 9.33 12.44 -9.47
CA GLN A 74 10.75 12.08 -9.44
C GLN A 74 11.05 10.96 -8.44
N HIS A 75 10.56 11.07 -7.20
CA HIS A 75 10.80 10.04 -6.19
C HIS A 75 10.13 8.72 -6.52
N ILE A 76 8.93 8.74 -7.13
CA ILE A 76 8.25 7.52 -7.61
C ILE A 76 9.06 6.87 -8.73
N HIS A 77 9.55 7.65 -9.70
CA HIS A 77 10.35 7.13 -10.81
C HIS A 77 11.68 6.51 -10.35
N ASN A 78 12.21 6.97 -9.22
CA ASN A 78 13.45 6.45 -8.65
C ASN A 78 13.26 5.18 -7.80
N ILE A 79 12.01 4.75 -7.54
CA ILE A 79 11.76 3.48 -6.86
C ILE A 79 12.17 2.34 -7.79
N THR A 80 13.10 1.50 -7.33
CA THR A 80 13.60 0.37 -8.12
C THR A 80 12.62 -0.81 -8.09
N THR A 81 12.73 -1.68 -9.10
CA THR A 81 11.96 -2.93 -9.14
C THR A 81 12.30 -3.85 -7.96
N GLU A 82 13.55 -3.81 -7.50
CA GLU A 82 14.04 -4.51 -6.30
C GLU A 82 13.29 -4.04 -5.06
N THR A 83 13.19 -2.73 -4.85
CA THR A 83 12.42 -2.15 -3.74
C THR A 83 10.96 -2.55 -3.81
N LEU A 84 10.33 -2.47 -4.99
CA LEU A 84 8.93 -2.89 -5.16
C LEU A 84 8.72 -4.37 -4.81
N ARG A 85 9.63 -5.24 -5.26
CA ARG A 85 9.60 -6.67 -4.93
C ARG A 85 9.73 -6.91 -3.44
N SER A 86 10.68 -6.27 -2.76
CA SER A 86 10.83 -6.40 -1.30
C SER A 86 9.61 -5.91 -0.54
N VAL A 87 8.96 -4.83 -0.99
CA VAL A 87 7.73 -4.33 -0.39
C VAL A 87 6.58 -5.32 -0.55
N VAL A 88 6.47 -5.98 -1.72
CA VAL A 88 5.47 -7.03 -1.96
C VAL A 88 5.75 -8.27 -1.10
N GLU A 89 6.99 -8.72 -1.00
CA GLU A 89 7.39 -9.82 -0.12
C GLU A 89 7.09 -9.51 1.35
N TYR A 90 7.31 -8.26 1.76
CA TYR A 90 6.97 -7.82 3.11
C TYR A 90 5.46 -7.76 3.37
N ALA A 91 4.65 -7.46 2.34
CA ALA A 91 3.20 -7.59 2.46
C ALA A 91 2.78 -9.05 2.71
N VAL A 92 3.41 -10.03 2.02
CA VAL A 92 3.18 -11.47 2.25
C VAL A 92 3.52 -11.85 3.70
N LEU A 93 4.67 -11.40 4.21
CA LEU A 93 5.06 -11.62 5.61
C LEU A 93 4.02 -11.05 6.59
N ARG A 94 3.50 -9.84 6.33
CA ARG A 94 2.45 -9.23 7.17
C ARG A 94 1.16 -10.05 7.16
N PHE A 95 0.75 -10.63 6.03
CA PHE A 95 -0.40 -11.54 5.99
C PHE A 95 -0.16 -12.78 6.86
N GLN A 96 1.02 -13.40 6.78
CA GLN A 96 1.37 -14.56 7.60
C GLN A 96 1.36 -14.23 9.09
N LEU A 97 1.94 -13.11 9.50
CA LEU A 97 1.91 -12.67 10.90
C LEU A 97 0.50 -12.41 11.42
N ILE A 98 -0.40 -11.90 10.57
CA ILE A 98 -1.80 -11.69 10.96
C ILE A 98 -2.50 -13.04 11.14
N GLU A 99 -2.25 -14.00 10.25
CA GLU A 99 -2.79 -15.36 10.37
C GLU A 99 -2.30 -16.03 11.66
N GLU A 100 -1.00 -16.01 11.93
CA GLU A 100 -0.39 -16.55 13.15
C GLU A 100 -0.92 -15.88 14.42
N ASN A 101 -1.25 -14.59 14.35
CA ASN A 101 -1.80 -13.81 15.44
C ASN A 101 -3.34 -13.81 15.49
N GLY A 102 -4.00 -14.76 14.82
CA GLY A 102 -5.45 -14.94 14.86
C GLY A 102 -6.25 -13.72 14.38
N GLY A 103 -5.72 -12.97 13.42
CA GLY A 103 -6.35 -11.78 12.84
C GLY A 103 -6.10 -10.46 13.60
N GLN A 104 -5.32 -10.46 14.68
CA GLN A 104 -5.07 -9.26 15.49
C GLN A 104 -3.92 -8.38 14.96
N HIS A 105 -3.82 -7.15 15.48
CA HIS A 105 -2.79 -6.18 15.07
C HIS A 105 -1.35 -6.70 15.28
N ILE A 106 -0.51 -6.56 14.26
CA ILE A 106 0.85 -7.10 14.22
C ILE A 106 1.96 -6.09 14.51
N LYS A 107 1.63 -4.82 14.81
CA LYS A 107 2.64 -3.74 14.99
C LYS A 107 3.75 -4.10 15.99
N HIS A 108 3.42 -4.83 17.04
CA HIS A 108 4.38 -5.25 18.06
C HIS A 108 5.43 -6.25 17.52
N PHE A 109 5.09 -7.08 16.53
CA PHE A 109 6.03 -7.95 15.83
C PHE A 109 6.95 -7.19 14.86
N LEU A 110 6.45 -6.09 14.27
CA LEU A 110 7.16 -5.32 13.25
C LEU A 110 8.21 -4.34 13.82
N SER A 111 8.16 -4.07 15.13
CA SER A 111 9.05 -3.10 15.80
C SER A 111 10.55 -3.42 15.77
N LYS A 112 10.93 -4.61 15.31
CA LYS A 112 12.34 -5.05 15.19
C LYS A 112 12.91 -4.91 13.77
N SER A 113 12.10 -4.57 12.78
CA SER A 113 12.50 -4.44 11.38
C SER A 113 12.05 -3.08 10.85
N ASN A 114 12.96 -2.12 10.79
CA ASN A 114 12.69 -0.78 10.25
C ASN A 114 12.22 -0.90 8.79
N PRO A 115 10.97 -0.51 8.45
CA PRO A 115 10.49 -0.56 7.07
C PRO A 115 11.05 0.56 6.18
N THR A 116 11.82 1.49 6.75
CA THR A 116 12.51 2.55 6.01
C THR A 116 13.82 2.10 5.37
N SER A 117 14.30 0.89 5.63
CA SER A 117 15.61 0.41 5.14
C SER A 117 15.55 -0.39 3.85
N PHE A 118 14.52 -0.25 3.02
CA PHE A 118 14.56 -0.74 1.64
C PHE A 118 15.40 0.24 0.80
N SER A 119 16.68 0.39 1.15
CA SER A 119 17.70 1.15 0.42
C SER A 119 18.71 0.20 -0.17
#